data_AF-A0A382JAM4-F1
#
_entry.id   AF-A0A382JAM4-F1
#
_cell.length_a   1.000
_cell.length_b   1.000
_cell.length_c   1.000
_cell.angle_alpha   90.00
_cell.angle_beta   90.00
_cell.angle_gamma   90.00
#
_symmetry.space_group_name_H-M   'P 1'
#
loop_
_entity.id
_entity.type
_entity.pdbx_description
1 polymer ?
#
loop_
_entity_poly.entity_id
_entity_poly.type
_entity_poly.pdbx_seq_one_letter_code
_entity_poly.pdbx_strand_id
1 'polypeptide(L)'
;MIVLWVLVLLIALATEFAFSMKMEVNTTRNYKEDTESYYLAKAGLNLALAELLKTARFHSIHEEYGWITGNPIPVPDATTNPGDATEEEPQEFDIVNRTNIELEHGTITYTIRDENGKISINSATKVTLNKLLAYSGVEEKLDQDTISDSILDWIDTNKNHRLNGAEDDYYRTQSPPYYAKNGKIETLNELLKVRGITEEILYGSPEEDGEYKG
;
A
#
# COMPACT_ATOMS: atom_id res chain seq x y z
N MET A 1 -18.00 28.89 -56.19
CA MET A 1 -18.66 28.96 -54.86
C MET A 1 -18.95 27.58 -54.28
N ILE A 2 -19.63 26.65 -54.99
CA ILE A 2 -19.99 25.33 -54.43
C ILE A 2 -18.78 24.45 -54.06
N VAL A 3 -17.70 24.53 -54.84
CA VAL A 3 -16.47 23.75 -54.61
C VAL A 3 -15.79 24.10 -53.27
N LEU A 4 -15.80 25.38 -52.89
CA LEU A 4 -15.22 25.82 -51.60
C LEU A 4 -16.00 25.25 -50.41
N TRP A 5 -17.34 25.22 -50.50
CA TRP A 5 -18.18 24.64 -49.45
C TRP A 5 -18.00 23.13 -49.30
N VAL A 6 -17.85 22.41 -50.41
CA VAL A 6 -17.57 20.97 -50.39
C VAL A 6 -16.19 20.71 -49.76
N LEU A 7 -15.18 21.53 -50.08
CA LEU A 7 -13.83 21.38 -49.51
C LEU A 7 -13.81 21.67 -48.01
N VAL A 8 -14.52 22.69 -47.55
CA VAL A 8 -14.65 22.99 -46.11
C VAL A 8 -15.33 21.83 -45.36
N LEU A 9 -16.42 21.27 -45.91
CA LEU A 9 -17.09 20.12 -45.31
C LEU A 9 -16.19 18.88 -45.27
N LEU A 10 -15.44 18.61 -46.34
CA LEU A 10 -14.50 17.48 -46.37
C LEU A 10 -13.38 17.64 -45.35
N ILE A 11 -12.85 18.86 -45.17
CA ILE A 11 -11.80 19.12 -44.16
C ILE A 11 -12.38 18.93 -42.75
N ALA A 12 -13.59 19.42 -42.49
CA ALA A 12 -14.23 19.25 -41.18
C ALA A 12 -14.43 17.76 -40.85
N LEU A 13 -14.98 16.98 -41.78
CA LEU A 13 -15.21 15.54 -41.61
C LEU A 13 -13.90 14.77 -41.46
N ALA A 14 -12.88 15.09 -42.27
CA ALA A 14 -11.56 14.47 -42.15
C ALA A 14 -10.90 14.78 -40.80
N THR A 15 -11.09 15.99 -40.27
CA THR A 15 -10.55 16.39 -38.96
C THR A 15 -11.25 15.66 -37.82
N GLU A 16 -12.58 15.54 -37.86
CA GLU A 16 -13.35 14.80 -36.85
C GLU A 16 -12.99 13.32 -36.85
N PHE A 17 -12.91 12.71 -38.03
CA PHE A 17 -12.46 11.33 -38.16
C PHE A 17 -11.04 11.13 -37.62
N ALA A 18 -10.10 12.02 -37.96
CA ALA A 18 -8.74 11.94 -37.44
C ALA A 18 -8.68 12.11 -35.91
N PHE A 19 -9.51 12.99 -35.34
CA PHE A 19 -9.62 13.15 -33.88
C PHE A 19 -10.18 11.90 -33.21
N SER A 20 -11.28 11.34 -33.75
CA SER A 20 -11.90 10.12 -33.25
C SER A 20 -10.94 8.92 -33.30
N MET A 21 -10.25 8.72 -34.42
CA MET A 21 -9.28 7.62 -34.57
C MET A 21 -8.11 7.76 -33.59
N LYS A 22 -7.61 8.98 -33.37
CA LYS A 22 -6.55 9.21 -32.36
C LYS A 22 -7.02 8.87 -30.95
N MET A 23 -8.27 9.24 -30.61
CA MET A 23 -8.86 8.90 -29.32
C MET A 23 -8.98 7.38 -29.16
N GLU A 24 -9.51 6.68 -30.15
CA GLU A 24 -9.70 5.22 -30.11
C GLU A 24 -8.37 4.46 -30.00
N VAL A 25 -7.35 4.87 -30.77
CA VAL A 25 -6.01 4.27 -30.69
C VAL A 25 -5.41 4.48 -29.30
N ASN A 26 -5.52 5.68 -28.73
CA ASN A 26 -5.02 5.96 -27.39
C ASN A 26 -5.77 5.17 -26.31
N THR A 27 -7.10 5.08 -26.39
CA THR A 27 -7.91 4.28 -25.46
C THR A 27 -7.56 2.79 -25.55
N THR A 28 -7.43 2.25 -26.76
CA THR A 28 -7.07 0.84 -26.96
C THR A 28 -5.67 0.54 -26.44
N ARG A 29 -4.72 1.46 -26.68
CA ARG A 29 -3.36 1.36 -26.18
C ARG A 29 -3.33 1.38 -24.65
N ASN A 30 -3.98 2.35 -24.01
CA ASN A 30 -4.04 2.43 -22.56
C ASN A 30 -4.68 1.18 -21.95
N TYR A 31 -5.78 0.70 -22.54
CA TYR A 31 -6.44 -0.53 -22.07
C TYR A 31 -5.51 -1.76 -22.14
N LYS A 32 -4.72 -1.87 -23.21
CA LYS A 32 -3.69 -2.90 -23.35
C LYS A 32 -2.62 -2.77 -22.27
N GLU A 33 -2.04 -1.58 -22.11
CA GLU A 33 -0.98 -1.28 -21.12
C GLU A 33 -1.45 -1.50 -19.68
N ASP A 34 -2.69 -1.11 -19.35
CA ASP A 34 -3.32 -1.36 -18.05
C ASP A 34 -3.48 -2.86 -17.77
N THR A 35 -3.91 -3.61 -18.78
CA THR A 35 -4.07 -5.07 -18.68
C THR A 35 -2.73 -5.76 -18.47
N GLU A 36 -1.71 -5.40 -19.26
CA GLU A 36 -0.35 -5.92 -19.12
C GLU A 36 0.21 -5.62 -17.73
N SER A 37 0.09 -4.37 -17.27
CA SER A 37 0.53 -3.93 -15.94
C SER A 37 -0.14 -4.71 -14.82
N TYR A 38 -1.45 -4.95 -14.92
CA TYR A 38 -2.19 -5.75 -13.95
C TYR A 38 -1.67 -7.19 -13.84
N TYR A 39 -1.41 -7.85 -14.98
CA TYR A 39 -0.87 -9.21 -14.98
C TYR A 39 0.59 -9.28 -14.55
N LEU A 40 1.41 -8.27 -14.85
CA LEU A 40 2.77 -8.14 -14.31
C LEU A 40 2.75 -8.02 -12.78
N ALA A 41 1.88 -7.16 -12.23
CA ALA A 41 1.70 -7.03 -10.78
C ALA A 41 1.25 -8.36 -10.16
N LYS A 42 0.33 -9.08 -10.81
CA LYS A 42 -0.11 -10.42 -10.37
C LYS A 42 1.03 -11.44 -10.43
N ALA A 43 1.93 -11.37 -11.42
CA ALA A 43 3.11 -12.22 -11.47
C ALA A 43 4.05 -11.94 -10.28
N GLY A 44 4.28 -10.66 -9.95
CA GLY A 44 5.06 -10.27 -8.77
C GLY A 44 4.45 -10.78 -7.46
N LEU A 45 3.13 -10.69 -7.29
CA LEU A 45 2.45 -11.24 -6.12
C LEU A 45 2.61 -12.76 -6.00
N ASN A 46 2.47 -13.50 -7.10
CA ASN A 46 2.66 -14.96 -7.09
C ASN A 46 4.11 -15.35 -6.81
N LEU A 47 5.08 -14.56 -7.30
CA LEU A 47 6.48 -14.80 -7.02
C LEU A 47 6.81 -14.54 -5.54
N ALA A 48 6.32 -13.43 -4.97
CA ALA A 48 6.43 -13.15 -3.54
C ALA A 48 5.80 -14.26 -2.68
N LEU A 49 4.64 -14.78 -3.09
CA LEU A 49 3.99 -15.91 -2.41
C LEU A 49 4.82 -17.19 -2.51
N ALA A 50 5.42 -17.48 -3.67
CA ALA A 50 6.30 -18.64 -3.84
C ALA A 50 7.54 -18.54 -2.93
N GLU A 51 8.09 -17.35 -2.73
CA GLU A 51 9.19 -17.11 -1.81
C GLU A 51 8.77 -17.34 -0.35
N LEU A 52 7.59 -16.87 0.06
CA LEU A 52 7.04 -17.12 1.40
C LEU A 52 6.76 -18.61 1.68
N LEU A 53 6.37 -19.36 0.66
CA LEU A 53 6.08 -20.79 0.77
C LEU A 53 7.32 -21.67 0.63
N LYS A 54 8.45 -21.11 0.19
CA LYS A 54 9.72 -21.84 0.06
C LYS A 54 10.16 -22.32 1.44
N THR A 55 10.66 -23.56 1.51
CA THR A 55 11.24 -24.08 2.74
C THR A 55 12.44 -23.24 3.16
N ALA A 56 12.27 -22.46 4.22
CA ALA A 56 13.31 -21.70 4.86
C ALA A 56 13.52 -22.19 6.29
N ARG A 57 14.76 -22.14 6.78
CA ARG A 57 15.08 -22.49 8.18
C ARG A 57 14.49 -21.48 9.14
N PHE A 58 14.51 -20.22 8.76
CA PHE A 58 13.98 -19.11 9.52
C PHE A 58 13.54 -17.99 8.58
N HIS A 59 12.63 -17.17 9.09
CA HIS A 59 12.26 -15.88 8.52
C HIS A 59 12.60 -14.83 9.56
N SER A 60 13.33 -13.78 9.18
CA SER A 60 13.71 -12.71 10.10
C SER A 60 13.72 -11.37 9.39
N ILE A 61 13.64 -10.30 10.18
CA ILE A 61 13.81 -8.93 9.71
C ILE A 61 15.23 -8.50 10.07
N HIS A 62 16.03 -8.19 9.06
CA HIS A 62 17.36 -7.62 9.19
C HIS A 62 17.30 -6.10 9.09
N GLU A 63 18.06 -5.38 9.93
CA GLU A 63 18.04 -3.91 10.00
C GLU A 63 18.40 -3.25 8.66
N GLU A 64 19.38 -3.80 7.94
CA GLU A 64 19.85 -3.25 6.66
C GLU A 64 19.06 -3.77 5.43
N TYR A 65 18.66 -5.04 5.45
CA TYR A 65 18.20 -5.73 4.24
C TYR A 65 16.68 -6.01 4.25
N GLY A 66 16.00 -5.71 5.35
CA GLY A 66 14.60 -6.05 5.53
C GLY A 66 14.40 -7.55 5.69
N TRP A 67 13.42 -8.12 5.00
CA TRP A 67 13.09 -9.53 5.13
C TRP A 67 14.19 -10.45 4.59
N ILE A 68 14.66 -11.38 5.42
CA ILE A 68 15.64 -12.41 5.07
C ILE A 68 15.09 -13.82 5.33
N THR A 69 15.46 -14.76 4.47
CA THR A 69 15.11 -16.19 4.58
C THR A 69 16.35 -17.04 4.75
N GLY A 70 16.42 -17.83 5.81
CA GLY A 70 17.53 -18.77 6.03
C GLY A 70 17.50 -19.93 5.03
N ASN A 71 18.58 -20.13 4.29
CA ASN A 71 18.67 -21.21 3.30
C ASN A 71 18.62 -22.59 3.98
N PRO A 72 17.89 -23.59 3.43
CA PRO A 72 17.86 -24.94 3.99
C PRO A 72 19.28 -25.53 3.98
N ILE A 73 19.65 -26.21 5.08
CA ILE A 73 20.94 -26.92 5.13
C ILE A 73 20.86 -28.07 4.12
N PRO A 74 21.79 -28.17 3.15
CA PRO A 74 21.89 -29.34 2.30
C PRO A 74 22.10 -30.57 3.20
N VAL A 75 21.19 -31.53 3.17
CA VAL A 75 21.43 -32.83 3.82
C VAL A 75 22.52 -33.51 3.00
N PRO A 76 23.68 -33.87 3.59
CA PRO A 76 24.72 -34.55 2.83
C PRO A 76 24.16 -35.86 2.30
N ASP A 77 24.15 -36.01 0.98
CA ASP A 77 23.77 -37.27 0.35
C ASP A 77 24.83 -38.31 0.76
N ALA A 78 24.43 -39.49 1.23
CA ALA A 78 25.36 -40.52 1.71
C ALA A 78 26.26 -41.12 0.60
N THR A 79 26.17 -40.56 -0.61
CA THR A 79 26.89 -40.96 -1.83
C THR A 79 27.88 -39.90 -2.34
N THR A 80 27.90 -38.69 -1.79
CA THR A 80 28.86 -37.65 -2.18
C THR A 80 30.24 -37.91 -1.56
N ASN A 81 31.24 -38.11 -2.40
CA ASN A 81 32.63 -38.21 -1.98
C ASN A 81 33.08 -36.86 -1.36
N PRO A 82 33.85 -36.86 -0.25
CA PRO A 82 34.24 -35.64 0.48
C PRO A 82 35.14 -34.65 -0.29
N GLY A 83 35.41 -34.88 -1.58
CA GLY A 83 36.43 -34.16 -2.35
C GLY A 83 35.93 -33.35 -3.55
N ASP A 84 34.62 -33.25 -3.77
CA ASP A 84 34.05 -32.58 -4.95
C ASP A 84 33.08 -31.43 -4.59
N ALA A 85 33.03 -31.04 -3.32
CA ALA A 85 32.30 -29.84 -2.90
C ALA A 85 33.17 -28.62 -3.18
N THR A 86 32.83 -27.85 -4.21
CA THR A 86 33.31 -26.48 -4.35
C THR A 86 33.00 -25.72 -3.06
N GLU A 87 34.03 -25.15 -2.44
CA GLU A 87 33.97 -24.28 -1.25
C GLU A 87 33.27 -22.95 -1.57
N GLU A 88 32.05 -22.98 -2.07
CA GLU A 88 31.16 -21.83 -1.97
C GLU A 88 30.61 -21.86 -0.55
N GLU A 89 31.08 -20.98 0.34
CA GLU A 89 30.44 -20.80 1.65
C GLU A 89 28.96 -20.50 1.39
N PRO A 90 28.03 -21.42 1.74
CA PRO A 90 26.65 -21.22 1.41
C PRO A 90 26.17 -19.99 2.18
N GLN A 91 25.73 -18.95 1.45
CA GLN A 91 25.12 -17.78 2.07
C GLN A 91 24.04 -18.25 3.04
N GLU A 92 24.20 -17.92 4.32
CA GLU A 92 23.35 -18.44 5.39
C GLU A 92 21.88 -18.02 5.22
N PHE A 93 21.66 -16.90 4.53
CA PHE A 93 20.36 -16.30 4.25
C PHE A 93 20.29 -15.66 2.86
N ASP A 94 19.07 -15.53 2.34
CA ASP A 94 18.71 -14.81 1.11
C ASP A 94 17.92 -13.54 1.47
N ILE A 95 18.16 -12.44 0.75
CA ILE A 95 17.50 -11.15 0.94
C ILE A 95 16.31 -11.06 -0.03
N VAL A 96 15.10 -10.89 0.49
CA VAL A 96 13.85 -11.01 -0.28
C VAL A 96 13.34 -9.63 -0.76
N ASN A 97 14.28 -8.75 -1.10
CA ASN A 97 14.00 -7.49 -1.77
C ASN A 97 14.35 -7.66 -3.25
N ARG A 98 13.35 -7.88 -4.10
CA ARG A 98 13.56 -8.15 -5.52
C ARG A 98 13.29 -6.89 -6.33
N THR A 99 14.31 -6.44 -7.04
CA THR A 99 14.26 -5.25 -7.89
C THR A 99 14.48 -5.63 -9.35
N ASN A 100 13.73 -5.00 -10.25
CA ASN A 100 13.91 -5.08 -11.70
C ASN A 100 13.97 -6.51 -12.27
N ILE A 101 13.10 -7.42 -11.82
CA ILE A 101 12.98 -8.74 -12.45
C ILE A 101 12.39 -8.54 -13.85
N GLU A 102 13.15 -8.92 -14.87
CA GLU A 102 12.72 -8.83 -16.26
C GLU A 102 11.70 -9.92 -16.61
N LEU A 103 10.59 -9.51 -17.20
CA LEU A 103 9.58 -10.35 -17.83
C LEU A 103 9.41 -9.90 -19.29
N GLU A 104 8.75 -10.73 -20.11
CA GLU A 104 8.60 -10.48 -21.55
C GLU A 104 8.01 -9.10 -21.89
N HIS A 105 7.10 -8.60 -21.06
CA HIS A 105 6.33 -7.37 -21.31
C HIS A 105 6.62 -6.24 -20.31
N GLY A 106 7.68 -6.33 -19.51
CA GLY A 106 8.04 -5.29 -18.54
C GLY A 106 8.92 -5.80 -17.40
N THR A 107 9.13 -4.98 -16.38
CA THR A 107 9.86 -5.35 -15.17
C THR A 107 8.95 -5.34 -13.96
N ILE A 108 9.25 -6.18 -12.98
CA ILE A 108 8.57 -6.19 -11.69
C ILE A 108 9.57 -5.96 -10.55
N THR A 109 9.13 -5.22 -9.54
CA THR A 109 9.84 -4.99 -8.29
C THR A 109 8.84 -5.21 -7.17
N TYR A 110 9.23 -5.94 -6.12
CA TYR A 110 8.39 -6.13 -4.95
C TYR A 110 9.22 -6.30 -3.68
N THR A 111 8.58 -5.99 -2.55
CA THR A 111 9.14 -6.18 -1.22
C THR A 111 8.12 -6.87 -0.34
N ILE A 112 8.60 -7.64 0.64
CA ILE A 112 7.76 -8.29 1.64
C ILE A 112 8.09 -7.65 2.99
N ARG A 113 7.06 -7.20 3.71
CA ARG A 113 7.18 -6.62 5.04
C ARG A 113 6.20 -7.30 5.97
N ASP A 114 6.62 -7.53 7.21
CA ASP A 114 5.71 -8.04 8.24
C ASP A 114 4.85 -6.91 8.80
N GLU A 115 3.54 -7.06 8.67
CA GLU A 115 2.56 -6.11 9.24
C GLU A 115 2.39 -6.30 10.75
N ASN A 116 2.76 -7.46 11.33
CA ASN A 116 2.64 -7.71 12.77
C ASN A 116 3.63 -6.88 13.61
N GLY A 117 4.68 -6.32 12.98
CA GLY A 117 5.58 -5.37 13.63
C GLY A 117 4.94 -4.01 13.92
N LYS A 118 3.77 -3.71 13.33
CA LYS A 118 3.06 -2.44 13.51
C LYS A 118 2.05 -2.50 14.64
N ILE A 119 1.67 -1.33 15.15
CA ILE A 119 0.60 -1.20 16.14
C ILE A 119 -0.75 -1.35 15.43
N SER A 120 -1.49 -2.42 15.75
CA SER A 120 -2.86 -2.60 15.27
C SER A 120 -3.82 -1.59 15.89
N ILE A 121 -4.35 -0.68 15.07
CA ILE A 121 -5.31 0.35 15.47
C ILE A 121 -6.59 -0.28 16.04
N ASN A 122 -7.07 -1.37 15.45
CA ASN A 122 -8.29 -2.08 15.88
C ASN A 122 -8.21 -2.72 17.28
N SER A 123 -7.00 -2.81 17.86
CA SER A 123 -6.78 -3.42 19.17
C SER A 123 -5.91 -2.57 20.11
N ALA A 124 -5.54 -1.37 19.69
CA ALA A 124 -4.69 -0.49 20.47
C ALA A 124 -5.46 0.08 21.67
N THR A 125 -4.79 0.17 22.83
CA THR A 125 -5.35 0.84 24.00
C THR A 125 -5.30 2.35 23.82
N LYS A 126 -6.14 3.11 24.55
CA LYS A 126 -6.06 4.57 24.59
C LYS A 126 -4.64 5.08 24.90
N VAL A 127 -3.96 4.44 25.84
CA VAL A 127 -2.58 4.79 26.23
C VAL A 127 -1.62 4.59 25.06
N THR A 128 -1.78 3.49 24.31
CA THR A 128 -0.97 3.22 23.11
C THR A 128 -1.24 4.24 22.00
N LEU A 129 -2.51 4.56 21.75
CA LEU A 129 -2.91 5.57 20.75
C LEU A 129 -2.37 6.96 21.10
N ASN A 130 -2.50 7.40 22.36
CA ASN A 130 -1.94 8.69 22.80
C ASN A 130 -0.43 8.77 22.64
N LYS A 131 0.29 7.67 22.91
CA LYS A 131 1.74 7.61 22.67
C LYS A 131 2.06 7.71 21.18
N LEU A 132 1.34 6.98 20.34
CA LEU A 132 1.51 7.03 18.89
C LEU A 132 1.27 8.46 18.36
N LEU A 133 0.17 9.09 18.75
CA LEU A 133 -0.17 10.47 18.35
C LEU A 133 0.90 11.48 18.80
N ALA A 134 1.45 11.30 20.00
CA ALA A 134 2.56 12.14 20.47
C ALA A 134 3.83 11.97 19.60
N TYR A 135 4.13 10.75 19.14
CA TYR A 135 5.24 10.52 18.19
C TYR A 135 4.94 11.06 16.79
N SER A 136 3.66 11.13 16.40
CA SER A 136 3.20 11.70 15.13
C SER A 136 3.09 13.23 15.13
N GLY A 137 3.55 13.92 16.19
CA GLY A 137 3.59 15.39 16.24
C GLY A 137 2.35 16.05 16.85
N VAL A 138 1.40 15.31 17.41
CA VAL A 138 0.27 15.88 18.16
C VAL A 138 0.76 16.27 19.57
N GLU A 139 1.11 17.54 19.79
CA GLU A 139 1.70 17.99 21.06
C GLU A 139 0.68 18.15 22.19
N GLU A 140 -0.49 18.71 21.87
CA GLU A 140 -1.55 19.03 22.83
C GLU A 140 -2.22 17.76 23.38
N LYS A 141 -2.25 17.63 24.71
CA LYS A 141 -2.84 16.46 25.38
C LYS A 141 -4.34 16.33 25.11
N LEU A 142 -5.03 17.45 25.01
CA LEU A 142 -6.47 17.47 24.71
C LEU A 142 -6.75 16.94 23.30
N ASP A 143 -5.89 17.25 22.34
CA ASP A 143 -6.03 16.76 20.96
C ASP A 143 -5.74 15.26 20.89
N GLN A 144 -4.68 14.79 21.57
CA GLN A 144 -4.41 13.35 21.72
C GLN A 144 -5.61 12.60 22.30
N ASP A 145 -6.19 13.11 23.39
CA ASP A 145 -7.34 12.50 24.04
C ASP A 145 -8.60 12.55 23.17
N THR A 146 -8.82 13.64 22.43
CA THR A 146 -9.95 13.78 21.49
C THR A 146 -9.84 12.76 20.37
N ILE A 147 -8.67 12.65 19.75
CA ILE A 147 -8.44 11.73 18.64
C ILE A 147 -8.52 10.28 19.12
N SER A 148 -7.84 9.92 20.21
CA SER A 148 -7.85 8.55 20.73
C SER A 148 -9.23 8.11 21.19
N ASP A 149 -10.00 8.97 21.87
CA ASP A 149 -11.38 8.67 22.25
C ASP A 149 -12.27 8.50 21.01
N SER A 150 -12.11 9.36 20.00
CA SER A 150 -12.88 9.27 18.75
C SER A 150 -12.54 8.02 17.93
N ILE A 151 -11.28 7.57 17.92
CA ILE A 151 -10.89 6.28 17.30
C ILE A 151 -11.60 5.12 18.02
N LEU A 152 -11.63 5.14 19.35
CA LEU A 152 -12.25 4.08 20.13
C LEU A 152 -13.77 4.07 19.97
N ASP A 153 -14.42 5.24 19.93
CA ASP A 153 -15.86 5.36 19.66
C ASP A 153 -16.20 4.87 18.25
N TRP A 154 -15.36 5.20 17.26
CA TRP A 154 -15.56 4.74 15.87
C TRP A 154 -15.54 3.21 15.74
N ILE A 155 -14.69 2.53 16.52
CA ILE A 155 -14.48 1.08 16.46
C ILE A 155 -15.53 0.31 17.26
N ASP A 156 -15.95 0.85 18.41
CA ASP A 156 -16.81 0.11 19.31
C ASP A 156 -18.26 0.07 18.83
N THR A 157 -19.04 -0.88 19.34
CA THR A 157 -20.39 -1.15 18.81
C THR A 157 -21.49 -0.31 19.45
N ASN A 158 -21.14 0.53 20.43
CA ASN A 158 -22.12 1.28 21.19
C ASN A 158 -22.41 2.63 20.49
N LYS A 159 -23.11 3.55 21.15
CA LYS A 159 -23.49 4.86 20.58
C LYS A 159 -23.21 6.02 21.54
N ASN A 160 -22.47 5.73 22.61
CA ASN A 160 -22.14 6.69 23.64
C ASN A 160 -20.71 7.14 23.40
N HIS A 161 -20.54 8.44 23.23
CA HIS A 161 -19.21 8.99 23.05
C HIS A 161 -18.46 9.01 24.39
N ARG A 162 -17.15 8.79 24.35
CA ARG A 162 -16.26 9.04 25.48
C ARG A 162 -16.16 10.54 25.77
N LEU A 163 -15.52 10.91 26.88
CA LEU A 163 -15.44 12.30 27.37
C LEU A 163 -15.04 13.31 26.28
N ASN A 164 -14.03 12.98 25.48
CA ASN A 164 -13.56 13.82 24.37
C ASN A 164 -13.84 13.19 22.98
N GLY A 165 -14.59 12.09 22.95
CA GLY A 165 -14.82 11.31 21.74
C GLY A 165 -15.88 11.89 20.80
N ALA A 166 -16.36 11.04 19.89
CA ALA A 166 -17.31 11.42 18.86
C ALA A 166 -18.12 10.21 18.39
N GLU A 167 -19.43 10.41 18.28
CA GLU A 167 -20.39 9.42 17.78
C GLU A 167 -21.28 10.06 16.70
N ASP A 168 -22.41 9.40 16.39
CA ASP A 168 -23.43 9.88 15.45
C ASP A 168 -23.88 11.34 15.66
N ASP A 169 -23.78 11.87 16.88
CA ASP A 169 -24.12 13.27 17.18
C ASP A 169 -23.10 14.27 16.58
N TYR A 170 -21.82 13.92 16.60
CA TYR A 170 -20.76 14.69 15.96
C TYR A 170 -20.74 14.47 14.45
N TYR A 171 -20.74 13.22 13.97
CA TYR A 171 -20.52 12.93 12.54
C TYR A 171 -21.67 13.39 11.64
N ARG A 172 -22.90 13.43 12.15
CA ARG A 172 -24.04 13.98 11.40
C ARG A 172 -24.02 15.50 11.24
N THR A 173 -23.12 16.20 11.95
CA THR A 173 -22.93 17.64 11.77
C THR A 173 -21.88 17.97 10.71
N GLN A 174 -21.15 16.96 10.21
CA GLN A 174 -20.15 17.14 9.16
C GLN A 174 -20.81 17.35 7.79
N SER A 175 -20.03 17.79 6.81
CA SER A 175 -20.49 18.03 5.44
C SER A 175 -19.67 17.22 4.43
N PRO A 176 -20.24 16.20 3.78
CA PRO A 176 -21.60 15.68 3.95
C PRO A 176 -21.78 14.99 5.32
N PRO A 177 -23.02 14.89 5.85
CA PRO A 177 -23.27 14.21 7.11
C PRO A 177 -23.12 12.69 6.96
N TYR A 178 -22.52 12.04 7.94
CA TYR A 178 -22.37 10.58 8.00
C TYR A 178 -22.52 10.05 9.43
N TYR A 179 -22.46 8.73 9.57
CA TYR A 179 -22.57 8.02 10.84
C TYR A 179 -21.20 7.48 11.26
N ALA A 180 -20.99 7.31 12.56
CA ALA A 180 -19.88 6.49 13.03
C ALA A 180 -20.05 5.05 12.51
N LYS A 181 -18.93 4.37 12.23
CA LYS A 181 -18.98 3.01 11.65
C LYS A 181 -19.47 1.97 12.66
N ASN A 182 -19.09 2.17 13.91
CA ASN A 182 -19.34 1.29 15.05
C ASN A 182 -18.82 -0.12 14.80
N GLY A 183 -17.61 -0.18 14.25
CA GLY A 183 -16.98 -1.41 13.78
C GLY A 183 -15.52 -1.22 13.37
N LYS A 184 -14.85 -2.34 13.08
CA LYS A 184 -13.43 -2.35 12.76
C LYS A 184 -13.10 -1.45 11.56
N ILE A 185 -11.97 -0.76 11.67
CA ILE A 185 -11.36 -0.01 10.59
C ILE A 185 -10.79 -1.00 9.57
N GLU A 186 -11.18 -0.85 8.31
CA GLU A 186 -10.79 -1.77 7.22
C GLU A 186 -9.68 -1.21 6.34
N THR A 187 -9.59 0.12 6.25
CA THR A 187 -8.58 0.81 5.45
C THR A 187 -7.97 1.96 6.25
N LEU A 188 -6.70 2.26 6.00
CA LEU A 188 -6.02 3.35 6.69
C LEU A 188 -6.71 4.71 6.42
N ASN A 189 -7.17 4.94 5.18
CA ASN A 189 -7.85 6.17 4.78
C ASN A 189 -9.18 6.40 5.53
N GLU A 190 -9.77 5.35 6.09
CA GLU A 190 -10.97 5.48 6.93
C GLU A 190 -10.69 6.33 8.18
N LEU A 191 -9.45 6.33 8.68
CA LEU A 191 -9.06 7.16 9.83
C LEU A 191 -9.25 8.66 9.55
N LEU A 192 -9.15 9.11 8.30
CA LEU A 192 -9.41 10.52 7.95
C LEU A 192 -10.86 10.96 8.19
N LYS A 193 -11.78 10.01 8.39
CA LYS A 193 -13.18 10.30 8.77
C LYS A 193 -13.36 10.44 10.27
N VAL A 194 -12.36 10.05 11.06
CA VAL A 194 -12.40 10.13 12.52
C VAL A 194 -12.02 11.55 12.95
N ARG A 195 -12.74 12.06 13.96
CA ARG A 195 -12.57 13.42 14.46
C ARG A 195 -11.11 13.67 14.87
N GLY A 196 -10.55 14.75 14.35
CA GLY A 196 -9.21 15.24 14.70
C GLY A 196 -8.05 14.58 13.96
N ILE A 197 -8.30 13.54 13.15
CA ILE A 197 -7.25 12.96 12.30
C ILE A 197 -7.10 13.80 11.03
N THR A 198 -5.89 14.24 10.75
CA THR A 198 -5.52 14.96 9.53
C THR A 198 -4.63 14.09 8.64
N GLU A 199 -4.50 14.46 7.37
CA GLU A 199 -3.54 13.82 6.45
C GLU A 199 -2.10 13.92 6.99
N GLU A 200 -1.76 15.04 7.63
CA GLU A 200 -0.46 15.25 8.26
C GLU A 200 -0.21 14.27 9.42
N ILE A 201 -1.20 14.02 10.27
CA ILE A 201 -1.07 13.04 11.37
C ILE A 201 -0.97 11.61 10.80
N LEU A 202 -1.68 11.31 9.71
CA LEU A 202 -1.78 9.96 9.17
C LEU A 202 -0.60 9.56 8.27
N TYR A 203 -0.17 10.47 7.40
CA TYR A 203 0.88 10.23 6.41
C TYR A 203 2.19 10.93 6.75
N GLY A 204 2.19 11.81 7.76
CA GLY A 204 3.30 12.72 8.06
C GLY A 204 3.17 14.04 7.31
N SER A 205 3.81 15.09 7.82
CA SER A 205 4.02 16.32 7.07
C SER A 205 4.97 16.03 5.90
N PRO A 206 4.73 16.56 4.69
CA PRO A 206 5.75 16.53 3.66
C PRO A 206 6.97 17.29 4.20
N GLU A 207 8.14 16.64 4.26
CA GLU A 207 9.40 17.37 4.40
C GLU A 207 9.54 18.34 3.20
N GLU A 208 10.40 19.36 3.31
CA GLU A 208 10.68 20.31 2.20
C GLU A 208 11.07 19.62 0.86
N ASP A 209 11.34 18.31 0.91
CA ASP A 209 11.79 17.45 -0.18
C ASP A 209 10.70 16.50 -0.74
N GLY A 210 9.49 16.50 -0.19
CA GLY A 210 8.31 15.83 -0.79
C GLY A 210 8.21 14.30 -0.65
N GLU A 211 9.06 13.64 0.15
CA GLU A 211 8.93 12.21 0.46
C GLU A 211 8.26 11.97 1.82
N TYR A 212 7.17 11.18 1.82
CA TYR A 212 6.53 10.70 3.04
C TYR A 212 7.27 9.44 3.54
N LYS A 213 7.83 9.47 4.75
CA LYS A 213 8.37 8.27 5.40
C LYS A 213 7.24 7.49 6.09
N GLY A 214 6.70 6.51 5.37
CA GLY A 214 5.83 5.45 5.89
C GLY A 214 6.50 4.08 5.91
#